data_AF-A0A194PJX8-F1
#
_entry.id   AF-A0A194PJX8-F1
#
_cell.length_a   1.000
_cell.length_b   1.000
_cell.length_c   1.000
_cell.angle_alpha   90.00
_cell.angle_beta   90.00
_cell.angle_gamma   90.00
#
_symmetry.space_group_name_H-M   'P 1'
#
loop_
_entity.id
_entity.type
_entity.pdbx_description
1 polymer ?
#
loop_
_entity_poly.entity_id
_entity_poly.type
_entity_poly.pdbx_seq_one_letter_code
_entity_poly.pdbx_strand_id
1 'polypeptide(L)'
;PNTKPLVDRPVIENEKFSLFYYASLGSHNLLYGAQIDGMLTTNYPVLNPPEDTNVESNLNYLRNNEYVELKTNRHIDNYRQEHIFRCWCQCYLANLKGLLVGFRIEKGIVQRLQWFHTEDIVEYCQNNWSPQMTIDCLNYFLSYIKNCYTTKNYSYPVSVTFQLNANRTIDVIENPKCEFLSDWYVNNGN
;
A
#
# COMPACT_ATOMS: atom_id res chain seq x y z
N PRO A 1 -8.73 -12.11 17.63
CA PRO A 1 -8.91 -13.53 17.26
C PRO A 1 -9.92 -14.22 18.19
N ASN A 2 -10.78 -15.11 17.69
CA ASN A 2 -11.74 -15.93 18.49
C ASN A 2 -13.04 -15.26 18.95
N THR A 3 -13.35 -14.06 18.46
CA THR A 3 -14.66 -13.42 18.67
C THR A 3 -15.40 -13.29 17.34
N LYS A 4 -16.73 -13.31 17.39
CA LYS A 4 -17.55 -13.04 16.19
C LYS A 4 -17.38 -11.57 15.78
N PRO A 5 -17.29 -11.26 14.48
CA PRO A 5 -17.31 -9.88 14.01
C PRO A 5 -18.57 -9.14 14.49
N LEU A 6 -18.39 -7.88 14.89
CA LEU A 6 -19.50 -7.00 15.28
C LEU A 6 -20.10 -6.35 14.03
N VAL A 7 -21.25 -6.84 13.58
CA VAL A 7 -21.88 -6.41 12.31
C VAL A 7 -23.00 -5.38 12.48
N ASP A 8 -23.49 -5.19 13.70
CA ASP A 8 -24.64 -4.30 13.99
C ASP A 8 -24.21 -2.84 14.28
N ARG A 9 -22.90 -2.59 14.38
CA ARG A 9 -22.38 -1.24 14.58
C ARG A 9 -22.24 -0.50 13.24
N PRO A 10 -22.40 0.83 13.19
CA PRO A 10 -22.07 1.61 12.01
C PRO A 10 -20.61 1.44 11.60
N VAL A 11 -20.35 1.45 10.29
CA VAL A 11 -19.00 1.52 9.74
C VAL A 11 -18.48 2.95 9.91
N ILE A 12 -17.31 3.11 10.54
CA ILE A 12 -16.65 4.40 10.77
C ILE A 12 -15.37 4.43 9.94
N GLU A 13 -15.39 5.07 8.77
CA GLU A 13 -14.25 5.09 7.83
C GLU A 13 -13.04 5.89 8.35
N ASN A 14 -13.22 6.68 9.42
CA ASN A 14 -12.12 7.38 10.08
C ASN A 14 -11.29 6.46 11.01
N GLU A 15 -11.81 5.28 11.38
CA GLU A 15 -11.04 4.27 12.12
C GLU A 15 -10.04 3.62 11.17
N LYS A 16 -8.75 3.90 11.36
CA LYS A 16 -7.68 3.33 10.53
C LYS A 16 -6.50 2.87 11.36
N PHE A 17 -5.92 1.76 10.94
CA PHE A 17 -4.63 1.29 11.41
C PHE A 17 -3.62 1.44 10.27
N SER A 18 -2.43 1.96 10.56
CA SER A 18 -1.40 2.18 9.55
C SER A 18 -0.04 1.78 10.06
N LEU A 19 0.75 1.18 9.19
CA LEU A 19 2.15 0.87 9.42
C LEU A 19 3.01 1.82 8.59
N PHE A 20 4.14 2.23 9.16
CA PHE A 20 5.14 3.05 8.48
C PHE A 20 6.36 2.19 8.20
N TYR A 21 6.80 2.22 6.94
CA TYR A 21 7.85 1.37 6.42
C TYR A 21 9.05 2.23 6.07
N TYR A 22 10.22 1.77 6.51
CA TYR A 22 11.51 2.20 5.97
C TYR A 22 12.05 1.08 5.08
N ALA A 23 12.21 1.35 3.79
CA ALA A 23 12.63 0.36 2.80
C ALA A 23 13.68 0.94 1.85
N SER A 24 14.45 0.07 1.22
CA SER A 24 15.40 0.42 0.16
C SER A 24 14.96 -0.18 -1.16
N LEU A 25 14.94 0.62 -2.23
CA LEU A 25 14.73 0.17 -3.60
C LEU A 25 15.81 0.76 -4.50
N GLY A 26 16.70 -0.09 -5.02
CA GLY A 26 17.86 0.37 -5.79
C GLY A 26 18.74 1.30 -4.94
N SER A 27 18.91 2.55 -5.40
CA SER A 27 19.66 3.59 -4.68
C SER A 27 18.78 4.53 -3.85
N HIS A 28 17.49 4.22 -3.71
CA HIS A 28 16.50 5.06 -3.02
C HIS A 28 16.15 4.48 -1.66
N ASN A 29 16.17 5.33 -0.64
CA ASN A 29 15.57 5.05 0.66
C ASN A 29 14.16 5.64 0.67
N LEU A 30 13.19 4.82 1.06
CA LEU A 30 11.77 5.15 1.05
C LEU A 30 11.24 5.10 2.48
N LEU A 31 10.53 6.17 2.88
CA LEU A 31 9.70 6.22 4.07
C LEU A 31 8.26 6.46 3.63
N TYR A 32 7.37 5.50 3.90
CA TYR A 32 5.96 5.61 3.50
C TYR A 32 5.04 4.90 4.48
N GLY A 33 3.80 5.36 4.57
CA GLY A 33 2.74 4.72 5.35
C GLY A 33 1.84 3.87 4.47
N ALA A 34 1.36 2.75 5.00
CA ALA A 34 0.30 1.95 4.41
C ALA A 34 -0.83 1.74 5.42
N GLN A 35 -2.07 1.92 4.98
CA GLN A 35 -3.24 1.50 5.75
C GLN A 35 -3.35 -0.02 5.70
N ILE A 36 -3.70 -0.64 6.83
CA ILE A 36 -3.74 -2.10 6.98
C ILE A 36 -5.14 -2.50 7.41
N ASP A 37 -5.74 -3.44 6.67
CA ASP A 37 -7.12 -3.87 6.91
C ASP A 37 -7.24 -4.91 8.03
N GLY A 38 -6.24 -5.78 8.18
CA GLY A 38 -6.29 -6.82 9.19
C GLY A 38 -4.95 -7.48 9.48
N MET A 39 -4.96 -8.26 10.56
CA MET A 39 -3.85 -9.10 11.01
C MET A 39 -4.28 -10.57 10.95
N LEU A 40 -3.45 -11.42 10.37
CA LEU A 40 -3.69 -12.86 10.30
C LEU A 40 -3.45 -13.49 11.67
N THR A 41 -4.38 -14.34 12.09
CA THR A 41 -4.35 -15.01 13.40
C THR A 41 -4.59 -16.52 13.29
N THR A 42 -4.64 -17.04 12.06
CA THR A 42 -5.02 -18.43 11.75
C THR A 42 -3.86 -19.41 11.84
N ASN A 43 -2.63 -18.96 11.58
CA ASN A 43 -1.49 -19.85 11.41
C ASN A 43 -0.71 -20.07 12.72
N TYR A 44 -0.77 -19.10 13.64
CA TYR A 44 -0.03 -19.11 14.90
C TYR A 44 -0.83 -18.38 15.99
N PRO A 45 -0.66 -18.74 17.28
CA PRO A 45 -1.23 -17.97 18.37
C PRO A 45 -0.62 -16.56 18.36
N VAL A 46 -1.44 -15.56 18.05
CA VAL A 46 -1.02 -14.16 18.11
C VAL A 46 -1.11 -13.69 19.55
N LEU A 47 0.02 -13.22 20.09
CA LEU A 47 0.10 -12.62 21.41
C LEU A 47 -0.73 -11.32 21.45
N ASN A 48 -1.12 -10.90 22.64
CA ASN A 48 -1.70 -9.56 22.78
C ASN A 48 -0.61 -8.50 22.53
N PRO A 49 -0.98 -7.30 22.03
CA PRO A 49 -0.06 -6.18 21.98
C PRO A 49 0.56 -5.92 23.35
N PRO A 50 1.84 -5.50 23.42
CA PRO A 50 2.46 -5.08 24.67
C PRO A 50 1.62 -3.98 25.35
N GLU A 51 1.44 -4.08 26.66
CA GLU A 51 0.74 -3.05 27.45
C GLU A 51 1.67 -1.90 27.89
N ASP A 52 2.96 -2.03 27.61
CA ASP A 52 3.97 -1.04 27.96
C ASP A 52 4.17 0.04 26.87
N THR A 53 4.76 1.17 27.26
CA THR A 53 5.09 2.27 26.34
C THR A 53 6.49 2.09 25.70
N ASN A 54 7.09 0.91 25.78
CA ASN A 54 8.42 0.67 25.23
C ASN A 54 8.33 0.57 23.70
N VAL A 55 9.01 1.50 23.01
CA VAL A 55 8.97 1.59 21.55
C VAL A 55 9.46 0.31 20.88
N GLU A 56 10.56 -0.28 21.37
CA GLU A 56 11.14 -1.48 20.74
C GLU A 56 10.26 -2.72 20.94
N SER A 57 9.65 -2.86 22.11
CA SER A 57 8.64 -3.91 22.40
C SER A 57 7.48 -3.82 21.41
N ASN A 58 6.91 -2.62 21.23
CA ASN A 58 5.82 -2.36 20.29
C ASN A 58 6.24 -2.61 18.84
N LEU A 59 7.43 -2.13 18.42
CA LEU A 59 7.94 -2.36 17.07
C LEU A 59 8.18 -3.86 16.79
N ASN A 60 8.71 -4.60 17.76
CA ASN A 60 8.91 -6.04 17.61
C ASN A 60 7.59 -6.79 17.53
N TYR A 61 6.58 -6.40 18.31
CA TYR A 61 5.23 -6.91 18.14
C TYR A 61 4.73 -6.67 16.71
N LEU A 62 4.84 -5.45 16.19
CA LEU A 62 4.36 -5.11 14.85
C LEU A 62 5.09 -5.89 13.74
N ARG A 63 6.42 -6.06 13.85
CA ARG A 63 7.26 -6.77 12.87
C ARG A 63 7.02 -8.28 12.84
N ASN A 64 6.64 -8.87 13.97
CA ASN A 64 6.47 -10.33 14.09
C ASN A 64 5.06 -10.83 13.74
N ASN A 65 4.15 -9.93 13.36
CA ASN A 65 2.80 -10.27 12.93
C ASN A 65 2.66 -10.23 11.40
N GLU A 66 1.77 -11.06 10.89
CA GLU A 66 1.42 -11.08 9.46
C GLU A 66 0.14 -10.27 9.23
N TYR A 67 0.15 -9.43 8.19
CA TYR A 67 -0.97 -8.56 7.84
C TYR A 67 -1.59 -8.96 6.49
N VAL A 68 -2.84 -8.53 6.29
CA VAL A 68 -3.67 -8.90 5.14
C VAL A 68 -4.42 -7.69 4.60
N GLU A 69 -4.61 -7.68 3.28
CA GLU A 69 -5.53 -6.77 2.58
C GLU A 69 -6.91 -7.42 2.41
N LEU A 70 -7.99 -6.65 2.61
CA LEU A 70 -9.35 -7.09 2.38
C LEU A 70 -9.96 -6.37 1.19
N LYS A 71 -10.50 -7.12 0.22
CA LYS A 71 -11.22 -6.54 -0.93
C LYS A 71 -12.55 -7.22 -1.15
N THR A 72 -13.46 -6.48 -1.78
CA THR A 72 -14.67 -7.08 -2.35
C THR A 72 -14.68 -6.90 -3.86
N ASN A 73 -15.23 -7.87 -4.56
CA ASN A 73 -15.41 -7.79 -6.01
C ASN A 73 -16.75 -8.40 -6.40
N ARG A 74 -17.36 -7.94 -7.49
CA ARG A 74 -18.54 -8.61 -8.03
C ARG A 74 -18.15 -10.02 -8.50
N HIS A 75 -19.05 -10.99 -8.40
CA HIS A 75 -18.89 -12.27 -9.10
C HIS A 75 -18.88 -11.98 -10.60
N ILE A 76 -17.69 -11.98 -11.19
CA ILE A 76 -17.47 -11.80 -12.62
C ILE A 76 -16.72 -13.04 -13.07
N ASP A 77 -17.24 -13.74 -14.07
CA ASP A 77 -16.63 -14.97 -14.59
C ASP A 77 -15.28 -14.67 -15.29
N ASN A 78 -15.09 -13.41 -15.72
CA ASN A 78 -13.83 -12.90 -16.26
C ASN A 78 -13.07 -12.07 -15.21
N TYR A 79 -11.99 -12.64 -14.72
CA TYR A 79 -11.06 -12.03 -13.79
C TYR A 79 -10.40 -10.79 -14.43
N ARG A 80 -10.74 -9.59 -13.95
CA ARG A 80 -10.10 -8.34 -14.43
C ARG A 80 -8.68 -8.24 -13.86
N GLN A 81 -7.71 -8.65 -14.67
CA GLN A 81 -6.29 -8.68 -14.30
C GLN A 81 -5.78 -7.35 -13.73
N GLU A 82 -6.27 -6.21 -14.23
CA GLU A 82 -5.88 -4.87 -13.76
C GLU A 82 -6.14 -4.65 -12.26
N HIS A 83 -7.26 -5.14 -11.73
CA HIS A 83 -7.58 -4.96 -10.30
C HIS A 83 -6.61 -5.76 -9.42
N ILE A 84 -6.22 -6.94 -9.90
CA ILE A 84 -5.39 -7.89 -9.18
C ILE A 84 -3.94 -7.42 -9.16
N PHE A 85 -3.46 -6.91 -10.29
CA PHE A 85 -2.17 -6.23 -10.38
C PHE A 85 -2.06 -5.08 -9.36
N ARG A 86 -3.08 -4.23 -9.27
CA ARG A 86 -3.10 -3.14 -8.27
C ARG A 86 -3.05 -3.67 -6.83
N CYS A 87 -3.79 -4.74 -6.54
CA CYS A 87 -3.76 -5.36 -5.22
C CYS A 87 -2.39 -5.99 -4.92
N TRP A 88 -1.73 -6.58 -5.92
CA TRP A 88 -0.37 -7.08 -5.77
C TRP A 88 0.59 -5.94 -5.43
N CYS A 89 0.54 -4.81 -6.13
CA CYS A 89 1.39 -3.66 -5.82
C CYS A 89 1.19 -3.18 -4.37
N GLN A 90 -0.06 -3.12 -3.91
CA GLN A 90 -0.38 -2.75 -2.52
C GLN A 90 0.20 -3.74 -1.52
N CYS A 91 -0.05 -5.04 -1.73
CA CYS A 91 0.43 -6.09 -0.84
C CYS A 91 1.95 -6.17 -0.82
N TYR A 92 2.60 -6.06 -1.99
CA TYR A 92 4.04 -6.12 -2.14
C TYR A 92 4.72 -4.97 -1.41
N LEU A 93 4.29 -3.72 -1.64
CA LEU A 93 4.88 -2.54 -0.99
C LEU A 93 4.65 -2.57 0.53
N ALA A 94 3.46 -2.96 1.00
CA ALA A 94 3.19 -3.03 2.44
C ALA A 94 3.65 -4.35 3.11
N ASN A 95 4.36 -5.22 2.39
CA ASN A 95 4.80 -6.53 2.88
C ASN A 95 3.65 -7.35 3.53
N LEU A 96 2.49 -7.36 2.88
CA LEU A 96 1.31 -8.12 3.33
C LEU A 96 1.44 -9.58 2.91
N LYS A 97 0.94 -10.50 3.75
CA LYS A 97 1.01 -11.94 3.46
C LYS A 97 0.10 -12.33 2.30
N GLY A 98 -0.97 -11.58 2.09
CA GLY A 98 -1.88 -11.81 1.00
C GLY A 98 -3.12 -10.93 1.05
N LEU A 99 -4.05 -11.31 0.17
CA LEU A 99 -5.29 -10.62 -0.11
C LEU A 99 -6.45 -11.59 0.08
N LEU A 100 -7.44 -11.21 0.89
CA LEU A 100 -8.71 -11.93 0.97
C LEU A 100 -9.78 -11.20 0.16
N VAL A 101 -10.32 -11.85 -0.86
CA VAL A 101 -11.36 -11.28 -1.73
C VAL A 101 -12.72 -11.91 -1.42
N GLY A 102 -13.68 -11.07 -1.05
CA GLY A 102 -15.09 -11.41 -0.98
C GLY A 102 -15.82 -11.16 -2.31
N PHE A 103 -16.24 -12.23 -2.97
CA PHE A 103 -17.04 -12.16 -4.19
C PHE A 103 -18.52 -12.01 -3.85
N ARG A 104 -19.06 -10.84 -4.22
CA ARG A 104 -20.46 -10.47 -3.99
C ARG A 104 -21.32 -10.63 -5.23
N ILE A 105 -22.57 -11.03 -5.02
CA ILE A 105 -23.60 -11.00 -6.06
C ILE A 105 -24.14 -9.57 -6.25
N GLU A 106 -25.00 -9.38 -7.25
CA GLU A 106 -25.61 -8.08 -7.58
C GLU A 106 -26.37 -7.46 -6.40
N LYS A 107 -26.95 -8.30 -5.53
CA LYS A 107 -27.63 -7.87 -4.30
C LYS A 107 -26.68 -7.36 -3.20
N GLY A 108 -25.37 -7.30 -3.45
CA GLY A 108 -24.37 -6.84 -2.49
C GLY A 108 -23.91 -7.88 -1.47
N ILE A 109 -24.48 -9.10 -1.51
CA ILE A 109 -24.16 -10.18 -0.56
C ILE A 109 -22.90 -10.91 -1.00
N VAL A 110 -21.89 -11.00 -0.12
CA VAL A 110 -20.69 -11.84 -0.33
C VAL A 110 -21.08 -13.31 -0.19
N GLN A 111 -20.80 -14.12 -1.22
CA GLN A 111 -21.13 -15.55 -1.24
C GLN A 111 -19.90 -16.46 -1.27
N ARG A 112 -18.76 -15.93 -1.69
CA ARG A 112 -17.51 -16.69 -1.80
C ARG A 112 -16.34 -15.86 -1.32
N LEU A 113 -15.46 -16.48 -0.56
CA LEU A 113 -14.17 -15.91 -0.17
C LEU A 113 -13.08 -16.63 -0.97
N GLN A 114 -12.05 -15.90 -1.38
CA GLN A 114 -10.85 -16.48 -1.97
C GLN A 114 -9.61 -15.79 -1.41
N TRP A 115 -8.67 -16.60 -0.95
CA TRP A 115 -7.37 -16.15 -0.51
C TRP A 115 -6.39 -16.12 -1.69
N PHE A 116 -5.54 -15.10 -1.75
CA PHE A 116 -4.42 -15.00 -2.67
C PHE A 116 -3.16 -14.66 -1.86
N HIS A 117 -2.14 -15.52 -1.90
CA HIS A 117 -0.84 -15.18 -1.35
C HIS A 117 -0.15 -14.15 -2.24
N THR A 118 0.49 -13.14 -1.65
CA THR A 118 1.14 -12.05 -2.42
C THR A 118 2.12 -12.58 -3.46
N GLU A 119 2.87 -13.63 -3.12
CA GLU A 119 3.84 -14.29 -3.99
C GLU A 119 3.20 -15.02 -5.20
N ASP A 120 1.99 -15.56 -5.03
CA ASP A 120 1.32 -16.37 -6.06
C ASP A 120 0.41 -15.54 -6.98
N ILE A 121 0.12 -14.28 -6.64
CA ILE A 121 -0.82 -13.44 -7.42
C ILE A 121 -0.42 -13.35 -8.90
N VAL A 122 0.88 -13.35 -9.20
CA VAL A 122 1.42 -13.30 -10.57
C VAL A 122 0.97 -14.51 -11.39
N GLU A 123 1.04 -15.69 -10.79
CA GLU A 123 0.62 -16.95 -11.41
C GLU A 123 -0.89 -16.97 -11.64
N TYR A 124 -1.67 -16.46 -10.67
CA TYR A 124 -3.12 -16.28 -10.85
C TYR A 124 -3.46 -15.32 -12.00
N CYS A 125 -2.59 -14.37 -12.30
CA CYS A 125 -2.69 -13.50 -13.47
C CYS A 125 -2.13 -14.12 -14.75
N GLN A 126 -1.85 -15.43 -14.77
CA GLN A 126 -1.27 -16.16 -15.91
C GLN A 126 0.04 -15.54 -16.42
N ASN A 127 0.83 -14.94 -15.53
CA ASN A 127 2.10 -14.29 -15.88
C ASN A 127 1.97 -13.19 -16.95
N ASN A 128 0.81 -12.53 -17.06
CA ASN A 128 0.57 -11.46 -18.04
C ASN A 128 1.33 -10.15 -17.73
N TRP A 129 1.99 -10.07 -16.57
CA TRP A 129 2.88 -8.99 -16.16
C TRP A 129 4.03 -9.58 -15.34
N SER A 130 5.13 -8.83 -15.23
CA SER A 130 6.35 -9.26 -14.54
C SER A 130 6.58 -8.41 -13.29
N PRO A 131 6.65 -9.00 -12.09
CA PRO A 131 7.06 -8.31 -10.87
C PRO A 131 8.34 -7.53 -11.04
N GLN A 132 9.36 -8.16 -11.65
CA GLN A 132 10.65 -7.53 -11.87
C GLN A 132 10.52 -6.28 -12.72
N MET A 133 9.80 -6.37 -13.85
CA MET A 133 9.56 -5.21 -14.72
C MET A 133 8.80 -4.09 -13.99
N THR A 134 7.83 -4.44 -13.14
CA THR A 134 7.08 -3.46 -12.33
C THR A 134 7.98 -2.74 -11.33
N ILE A 135 8.85 -3.47 -10.62
CA ILE A 135 9.79 -2.91 -9.65
C ILE A 135 10.89 -2.09 -10.33
N ASP A 136 11.40 -2.54 -11.47
CA ASP A 136 12.37 -1.80 -12.27
C ASP A 136 11.79 -0.49 -12.79
N CYS A 137 10.52 -0.51 -13.23
CA CYS A 137 9.80 0.69 -13.63
C CYS A 137 9.66 1.69 -12.45
N LEU A 138 9.30 1.21 -11.26
CA LEU A 138 9.24 2.05 -10.06
C LEU A 138 10.62 2.64 -9.72
N ASN A 139 11.68 1.85 -9.74
CA ASN A 139 13.04 2.31 -9.46
C ASN A 139 13.51 3.36 -10.49
N TYR A 140 13.21 3.15 -11.77
CA TYR A 140 13.45 4.13 -12.83
C TYR A 140 12.67 5.43 -12.57
N PHE A 141 11.38 5.33 -12.24
CA PHE A 141 10.54 6.49 -11.98
C PHE A 141 10.99 7.28 -10.75
N LEU A 142 11.40 6.63 -9.67
CA LEU A 142 12.00 7.30 -8.50
C LEU A 142 13.30 8.02 -8.84
N SER A 143 14.13 7.42 -9.70
CA SER A 143 15.35 8.05 -10.22
C SER A 143 15.02 9.29 -11.06
N TYR A 144 13.97 9.19 -11.88
CA TYR A 144 13.47 10.30 -12.68
C TYR A 144 12.97 11.46 -11.80
N ILE A 145 12.16 11.16 -10.77
CA ILE A 145 11.71 12.16 -9.78
C ILE A 145 12.92 12.85 -9.14
N LYS A 146 13.88 12.08 -8.62
CA LYS A 146 15.08 12.63 -7.98
C LYS A 146 15.84 13.59 -8.91
N ASN A 147 16.02 13.21 -10.17
CA ASN A 147 16.70 14.02 -11.17
C ASN A 147 15.95 15.34 -11.48
N CYS A 148 14.61 15.34 -11.48
CA CYS A 148 13.82 16.56 -11.66
C CYS A 148 14.10 17.60 -10.56
N TYR A 149 14.39 17.17 -9.33
CA TYR A 149 14.70 18.08 -8.22
C TYR A 149 16.18 18.46 -8.15
N THR A 150 17.11 17.50 -8.32
CA THR A 150 18.55 17.74 -8.14
C THR A 150 19.14 18.64 -9.23
N THR A 151 18.64 18.55 -10.47
CA THR A 151 19.17 19.34 -11.60
C THR A 151 18.87 20.83 -11.50
N LYS A 152 17.79 21.21 -10.82
CA LYS A 152 17.33 22.60 -10.72
C LYS A 152 17.80 23.34 -9.46
N ASN A 153 18.24 22.61 -8.44
CA ASN A 153 18.81 23.16 -7.20
C ASN A 153 17.92 24.24 -6.56
N TYR A 154 16.66 23.90 -6.28
CA TYR A 154 15.69 24.83 -5.70
C TYR A 154 16.11 25.32 -4.30
N SER A 155 15.98 26.62 -4.05
CA SER A 155 16.27 27.25 -2.75
C SER A 155 15.06 27.30 -1.80
N TYR A 156 13.91 26.80 -2.24
CA TYR A 156 12.65 26.78 -1.48
C TYR A 156 11.85 25.51 -1.84
N PRO A 157 10.85 25.12 -1.02
CA PRO A 157 10.00 23.96 -1.32
C PRO A 157 9.22 24.16 -2.62
N VAL A 158 9.41 23.23 -3.56
CA VAL A 158 8.69 23.18 -4.84
C VAL A 158 7.91 21.89 -4.91
N SER A 159 6.72 21.92 -5.52
CA SER A 159 6.01 20.69 -5.85
C SER A 159 6.05 20.45 -7.36
N VAL A 160 6.23 19.19 -7.75
CA VAL A 160 6.25 18.78 -9.15
C VAL A 160 5.12 17.78 -9.38
N THR A 161 4.27 18.07 -10.37
CA THR A 161 3.19 17.20 -10.81
C THR A 161 3.65 16.40 -12.02
N PHE A 162 3.49 15.07 -11.96
CA PHE A 162 3.74 14.17 -13.07
C PHE A 162 2.40 13.75 -13.67
N GLN A 163 2.15 14.10 -14.94
CA GLN A 163 0.90 13.80 -15.61
C GLN A 163 1.15 12.94 -16.85
N LEU A 164 0.46 11.79 -16.93
CA LEU A 164 0.49 10.97 -18.13
C LEU A 164 -0.40 11.62 -19.19
N ASN A 165 0.17 11.93 -20.35
CA ASN A 165 -0.57 12.55 -21.45
C ASN A 165 -1.09 11.50 -22.46
N ALA A 166 -1.85 11.96 -23.46
CA ALA A 166 -2.45 11.08 -24.48
C ALA A 166 -1.43 10.25 -25.27
N ASN A 167 -0.19 10.74 -25.39
CA ASN A 167 0.91 10.05 -26.07
C ASN A 167 1.65 9.06 -25.16
N ARG A 168 1.14 8.82 -23.94
CA ARG A 168 1.77 7.98 -22.90
C ARG A 168 3.16 8.45 -22.50
N THR A 169 3.44 9.75 -22.63
CA THR A 169 4.62 10.38 -22.03
C THR A 169 4.23 11.09 -20.75
N ILE A 170 5.22 11.37 -19.90
CA ILE A 170 5.02 12.06 -18.63
C ILE A 170 5.34 13.54 -18.84
N ASP A 171 4.32 14.38 -18.68
CA ASP A 171 4.49 15.82 -18.57
C ASP A 171 4.89 16.16 -17.13
N VAL A 172 5.93 16.98 -17.00
CA VAL A 172 6.44 17.43 -15.70
C VAL A 172 6.08 18.90 -15.51
N ILE A 173 5.15 19.14 -14.60
CA ILE A 173 4.62 20.48 -14.32
C ILE A 173 5.19 20.93 -12.98
N GLU A 174 6.00 21.98 -13.00
CA GLU A 174 6.50 22.62 -11.79
C GLU A 174 5.44 23.54 -11.22
N ASN A 175 5.12 23.39 -9.94
CA ASN A 175 4.25 24.30 -9.23
C ASN A 175 5.10 25.11 -8.24
N PRO A 176 5.07 26.45 -8.34
CA PRO A 176 5.93 27.34 -7.55
C PRO A 176 5.60 27.33 -6.05
N LYS A 177 4.50 26.70 -5.64
CA LYS A 177 4.10 26.54 -4.24
C LYS A 177 3.91 25.07 -3.90
N CYS A 178 4.42 24.66 -2.75
CA CYS A 178 4.10 23.38 -2.13
C CYS A 178 2.89 23.56 -1.22
N GLU A 179 1.72 23.05 -1.61
CA GLU A 179 0.48 23.23 -0.84
C GLU A 179 0.22 22.13 0.19
N PHE A 180 0.96 21.01 0.12
CA PHE A 180 0.75 19.85 0.99
C PHE A 180 1.72 19.79 2.18
N LEU A 181 2.81 20.56 2.16
CA LEU A 181 3.68 20.72 3.33
C LEU A 181 3.19 21.90 4.15
N SER A 182 2.80 21.61 5.38
CA SER A 182 2.34 22.62 6.33
C SER A 182 3.52 23.36 6.98
N ASP A 183 3.30 24.62 7.37
CA ASP A 183 4.34 25.48 7.95
C ASP A 183 4.97 24.88 9.21
N TRP A 184 4.18 24.20 10.05
CA TRP A 184 4.72 23.57 11.27
C TRP A 184 5.68 22.42 10.96
N TYR A 185 5.54 21.74 9.83
CA TYR A 185 6.46 20.69 9.41
C TYR A 185 7.75 21.30 8.83
N VAL A 186 7.61 22.33 8.00
CA VAL A 186 8.76 23.02 7.37
C VAL A 186 9.61 23.76 8.41
N ASN A 187 8.98 24.42 9.37
CA ASN A 187 9.68 25.28 10.34
C ASN A 187 10.28 24.50 11.53
N ASN A 188 9.73 23.32 11.87
CA ASN A 188 10.22 22.49 12.99
C ASN A 188 11.09 21.31 12.54
N GLY A 189 11.37 21.17 11.25
CA GLY A 189 12.14 20.06 10.67
C GLY A 189 13.67 20.20 10.80
N ASN A 190 14.18 21.14 11.61
CA ASN A 190 15.61 21.34 11.88
C ASN A 190 16.00 20.76 13.25
#